data_AF-A0A812ZJL3-F1
#
_entry.id   AF-A0A812ZJL3-F1
#
_cell.length_a   1.000
_cell.length_b   1.000
_cell.length_c   1.000
_cell.angle_alpha   90.00
_cell.angle_beta   90.00
_cell.angle_gamma   90.00
#
_symmetry.space_group_name_H-M   'P 1'
#
loop_
_entity.id
_entity.type
_entity.pdbx_description
1 polymer ?
#
loop_
_entity_poly.entity_id
_entity_poly.type
_entity_poly.pdbx_seq_one_letter_code
_entity_poly.pdbx_strand_id
1 'polypeptide(L)'
;MEDSGMEGCRLRLRNTFLEVTSEEDLQTSWSRFASWPCAESHAPEQRGESMMRFDDGPQVPQSPSSSTVETDFTESTTHSSSGECNPCLFFASSAGCKHESCSFCHIHPARKDGPTRRARKQTRDKYKSQVMQLLAGNQEDMQAQQVKLQKLANGNWFVRAYILACLNGHENVVDGGINRIPEEDRRKVLQPGPVQRTE
;
A
#
# COMPACT_ATOMS: atom_id res chain seq x y z
N MET A 1 -5.75 -54.90 -40.22
CA MET A 1 -6.54 -53.65 -40.23
C MET A 1 -6.59 -53.19 -38.80
N GLU A 2 -5.59 -52.40 -38.41
CA GLU A 2 -5.42 -51.93 -37.03
C GLU A 2 -6.11 -50.57 -36.92
N ASP A 3 -7.14 -50.55 -36.08
CA ASP A 3 -7.98 -49.41 -35.75
C ASP A 3 -7.13 -48.39 -34.98
N SER A 4 -6.63 -47.36 -35.68
CA SER A 4 -5.87 -46.27 -35.07
C SER A 4 -6.83 -45.34 -34.34
N GLY A 5 -7.06 -45.63 -33.06
CA GLY A 5 -7.85 -44.81 -32.16
C GLY A 5 -7.27 -43.39 -32.02
N MET A 6 -8.03 -42.40 -32.47
CA MET A 6 -7.80 -41.00 -32.12
C MET A 6 -8.21 -40.79 -30.66
N GLU A 7 -7.26 -40.90 -29.74
CA GLU A 7 -7.47 -40.61 -28.32
C GLU A 7 -7.88 -39.14 -28.12
N GLY A 8 -8.95 -38.94 -27.36
CA GLY A 8 -9.74 -37.72 -27.32
C GLY A 8 -9.03 -36.53 -26.66
N CYS A 9 -8.63 -35.54 -27.46
CA CYS A 9 -8.27 -34.23 -26.95
C CYS A 9 -9.53 -33.47 -26.49
N ARG A 10 -9.53 -32.96 -25.24
CA ARG A 10 -10.60 -32.06 -24.76
C ARG A 10 -10.12 -30.62 -24.73
N LEU A 11 -10.92 -29.75 -25.32
CA LEU A 11 -10.72 -28.30 -25.32
C LEU A 11 -11.34 -27.68 -24.07
N ARG A 12 -10.57 -26.89 -23.32
CA ARG A 12 -11.05 -26.13 -22.17
C ARG A 12 -10.81 -24.64 -22.38
N LEU A 13 -11.88 -23.85 -22.28
CA LEU A 13 -11.79 -22.39 -22.36
C LEU A 13 -11.54 -21.81 -20.98
N ARG A 14 -10.42 -21.11 -20.78
CA ARG A 14 -10.09 -20.35 -19.56
C ARG A 14 -9.76 -18.91 -19.92
N ASN A 15 -10.49 -17.96 -19.35
CA ASN A 15 -10.24 -16.51 -19.49
C ASN A 15 -9.78 -16.10 -20.89
N THR A 16 -10.61 -16.37 -21.90
CA THR A 16 -10.41 -16.05 -23.34
C THR A 16 -9.36 -16.85 -24.12
N PHE A 17 -8.69 -17.84 -23.50
CA PHE A 17 -7.77 -18.73 -24.20
C PHE A 17 -8.30 -20.18 -24.25
N LEU A 18 -8.13 -20.84 -25.40
CA LEU A 18 -8.46 -22.25 -25.63
C LEU A 18 -7.23 -23.09 -25.32
N GLU A 19 -7.25 -23.82 -24.22
CA GLU A 19 -6.21 -24.80 -23.88
C GLU A 19 -6.65 -26.19 -24.34
N VAL A 20 -5.77 -26.89 -25.05
CA VAL A 20 -5.93 -28.30 -25.38
C VAL A 20 -5.18 -29.08 -24.31
N THR A 21 -5.89 -29.90 -23.53
CA THR A 21 -5.26 -30.75 -22.51
C THR A 21 -5.54 -32.21 -22.84
N SER A 22 -4.50 -33.05 -22.78
CA SER A 22 -4.67 -34.51 -22.84
C SER A 22 -5.25 -35.02 -21.53
N GLU A 23 -5.89 -36.20 -21.58
CA GLU A 23 -6.57 -36.77 -20.41
C GLU A 23 -5.60 -37.10 -19.26
N GLU A 24 -4.34 -37.40 -19.58
CA GLU A 24 -3.27 -37.71 -18.62
C GLU A 24 -2.86 -36.50 -17.75
N ASP A 25 -3.01 -35.27 -18.25
CA ASP A 25 -2.66 -34.05 -17.52
C ASP A 25 -3.66 -33.71 -16.41
N LEU A 26 -4.89 -34.22 -16.48
CA LEU A 26 -5.92 -33.92 -15.48
C LEU A 26 -5.66 -34.62 -14.14
N GLN A 27 -5.04 -35.80 -14.16
CA GLN A 27 -4.74 -36.58 -12.96
C GLN A 27 -3.56 -35.99 -12.18
N THR A 28 -2.61 -35.37 -12.90
CA THR A 28 -1.45 -34.68 -12.30
C THR A 28 -1.80 -33.28 -11.78
N SER A 29 -2.76 -32.61 -12.41
CA SER A 29 -3.16 -31.22 -12.09
C SER A 29 -3.91 -31.10 -10.77
N TRP A 30 -4.77 -32.07 -10.42
CA TRP A 30 -5.52 -32.03 -9.15
C TRP A 30 -4.63 -32.35 -7.93
N SER A 31 -3.56 -33.10 -8.14
CA SER A 31 -2.63 -33.51 -7.06
C SER A 31 -1.70 -32.38 -6.59
N ARG A 32 -1.54 -31.29 -7.37
CA ARG A 32 -0.70 -30.13 -6.98
C ARG A 32 -1.45 -29.04 -6.22
N PHE A 33 -2.79 -29.10 -6.13
CA PHE A 33 -3.59 -28.10 -5.41
C PHE A 33 -4.06 -28.57 -4.03
N ALA A 34 -3.88 -29.85 -3.67
CA ALA A 34 -4.29 -30.40 -2.38
C ALA A 34 -3.14 -30.49 -1.34
N SER A 35 -1.90 -30.20 -1.74
CA SER A 35 -0.71 -30.28 -0.87
C SER A 35 0.14 -29.01 -1.01
N TRP A 36 -0.46 -27.87 -0.66
CA TRP A 36 0.38 -26.84 -0.04
C TRP A 36 0.67 -27.32 1.39
N PRO A 37 1.95 -27.59 1.73
CA PRO A 37 2.30 -27.88 3.11
C PRO A 37 1.85 -26.68 3.93
N CYS A 38 0.86 -26.90 4.80
CA CYS A 38 0.70 -26.07 5.97
C CYS A 38 2.08 -26.02 6.60
N ALA A 39 2.65 -24.82 6.74
CA ALA A 39 3.93 -24.63 7.38
C ALA A 39 3.86 -25.30 8.76
N GLU A 40 4.46 -26.48 8.84
CA GLU A 40 4.59 -27.23 10.06
C GLU A 40 5.53 -26.45 10.96
N SER A 41 4.99 -26.12 12.12
CA SER A 41 5.63 -25.49 13.26
C SER A 41 7.04 -26.02 13.52
N HIS A 42 8.04 -25.18 13.24
CA HIS A 42 9.32 -25.24 13.93
C HIS A 42 9.61 -23.85 14.51
N ALA A 43 9.05 -23.62 15.70
CA ALA A 43 9.55 -22.61 16.61
C ALA A 43 10.85 -23.14 17.24
N PRO A 44 12.02 -22.51 17.01
CA PRO A 44 13.17 -22.77 17.86
C PRO A 44 12.95 -22.07 19.20
N GLU A 45 12.72 -22.87 20.22
CA GLU A 45 12.92 -22.53 21.62
C GLU A 45 14.40 -22.11 21.80
N GLN A 46 14.66 -20.80 21.89
CA GLN A 46 15.95 -20.30 22.37
C GLN A 46 15.78 -19.63 23.74
N ARG A 47 16.04 -20.47 24.72
CA ARG A 47 16.41 -20.17 26.10
C ARG A 47 17.87 -19.72 26.11
N GLY A 48 18.18 -18.62 26.79
CA GLY A 48 19.55 -18.13 27.02
C GLY A 48 19.59 -16.59 26.98
N GLU A 49 19.37 -15.92 28.10
CA GLU A 49 20.46 -15.40 28.94
C GLU A 49 21.43 -14.49 28.18
N SER A 50 21.25 -13.17 28.28
CA SER A 50 22.40 -12.26 28.39
C SER A 50 21.99 -10.91 28.96
N MET A 51 22.30 -10.78 30.24
CA MET A 51 22.27 -9.59 31.07
C MET A 51 23.54 -8.80 30.75
N MET A 52 23.45 -7.71 29.99
CA MET A 52 24.52 -6.72 29.88
C MET A 52 23.97 -5.37 30.31
N ARG A 53 24.41 -4.95 31.49
CA ARG A 53 24.31 -3.59 32.00
C ARG A 53 25.30 -2.74 31.21
N PHE A 54 24.84 -1.63 30.65
CA PHE A 54 25.75 -0.60 30.15
C PHE A 54 25.69 0.61 31.09
N ASP A 55 26.87 0.85 31.64
CA ASP A 55 27.40 1.95 32.42
C ASP A 55 26.74 3.33 32.24
N ASP A 56 26.49 3.92 33.42
CA ASP A 56 26.56 5.35 33.73
C ASP A 56 27.71 6.06 32.97
N GLY A 57 27.33 6.96 32.05
CA GLY A 57 28.24 7.90 31.39
C GLY A 57 27.81 9.35 31.65
N PRO A 58 28.76 10.29 31.84
CA PRO A 58 28.57 11.49 32.64
C PRO A 58 27.73 12.59 31.97
N GLN A 59 26.98 13.29 32.83
CA GLN A 59 26.21 14.50 32.52
C GLN A 59 27.08 15.58 31.87
N VAL A 60 26.68 16.01 30.67
CA VAL A 60 27.22 17.21 30.01
C VAL A 60 26.37 18.42 30.42
N PRO A 61 26.98 19.53 30.86
CA PRO A 61 26.27 20.71 31.33
C PRO A 61 25.54 21.46 30.21
N GLN A 62 24.35 21.92 30.57
CA GLN A 62 23.44 22.75 29.79
C GLN A 62 24.10 24.09 29.42
N SER A 63 24.01 24.46 28.14
CA SER A 63 24.26 25.83 27.66
C SER A 63 22.98 26.37 27.03
N PRO A 64 22.26 27.31 27.66
CA PRO A 64 21.13 27.99 27.06
C PRO A 64 21.61 29.19 26.26
N SER A 65 21.73 29.04 24.94
CA SER A 65 21.89 30.17 24.01
C SER A 65 20.59 30.38 23.26
N SER A 66 19.76 31.20 23.89
CA SER A 66 18.55 31.79 23.32
C SER A 66 18.92 32.54 22.03
N SER A 67 18.36 32.10 20.91
CA SER A 67 18.31 32.86 19.67
C SER A 67 16.91 32.69 19.13
N THR A 68 16.01 33.54 19.62
CA THR A 68 14.69 33.81 19.08
C THR A 68 14.86 34.35 17.66
N VAL A 69 14.88 33.45 16.67
CA VAL A 69 14.52 33.79 15.31
C VAL A 69 13.02 33.64 15.21
N GLU A 70 12.32 34.77 15.17
CA GLU A 70 10.90 34.81 14.82
C GLU A 70 10.80 34.44 13.34
N THR A 71 10.82 33.16 13.05
CA THR A 71 10.29 32.62 11.81
C THR A 71 8.78 32.82 11.89
N ASP A 72 8.29 33.85 11.21
CA ASP A 72 6.90 34.01 10.78
C ASP A 72 6.47 32.70 10.08
N PHE A 73 5.97 31.75 10.87
CA PHE A 73 5.26 30.58 10.38
C PHE A 73 3.96 31.11 9.79
N THR A 74 4.03 31.39 8.50
CA THR A 74 2.92 31.73 7.63
C THR A 74 1.76 30.76 7.86
N GLU A 75 0.70 31.30 8.47
CA GLU A 75 -0.66 30.80 8.53
C GLU A 75 -0.81 29.29 8.31
N SER A 76 -0.60 28.54 9.39
CA SER A 76 -1.24 27.24 9.55
C SER A 76 -2.74 27.44 9.34
N THR A 77 -3.22 27.07 8.15
CA THR A 77 -4.64 27.09 7.77
C THR A 77 -5.44 26.54 8.94
N THR A 78 -6.14 27.43 9.65
CA THR A 78 -6.96 27.09 10.82
C THR A 78 -7.88 25.96 10.40
N HIS A 79 -7.63 24.76 10.94
CA HIS A 79 -8.50 23.62 10.69
C HIS A 79 -9.92 24.02 11.02
N SER A 80 -10.81 23.94 10.05
CA SER A 80 -12.24 24.07 10.31
C SER A 80 -12.58 23.08 11.41
N SER A 81 -13.02 23.59 12.56
CA SER A 81 -13.43 22.81 13.73
C SER A 81 -14.56 21.82 13.43
N SER A 82 -15.18 21.92 12.25
CA SER A 82 -16.17 20.99 11.71
C SER A 82 -15.63 19.60 11.38
N GLY A 83 -14.31 19.40 11.30
CA GLY A 83 -13.73 18.09 10.97
C GLY A 83 -13.90 17.66 9.50
N GLU A 84 -14.45 18.53 8.65
CA GLU A 84 -14.69 18.27 7.22
C GLU A 84 -13.47 18.57 6.34
N CYS A 85 -12.28 18.22 6.80
CA CYS A 85 -11.07 18.57 6.09
C CYS A 85 -10.56 17.40 5.23
N ASN A 86 -10.04 17.71 4.04
CA ASN A 86 -9.56 16.72 3.07
C ASN A 86 -8.08 16.44 3.30
N PRO A 87 -7.70 15.25 3.78
CA PRO A 87 -6.30 14.93 4.08
C PRO A 87 -5.51 14.73 2.79
N CYS A 88 -4.35 15.36 2.69
CA CYS A 88 -3.43 15.22 1.57
C CYS A 88 -3.02 13.75 1.38
N LEU A 89 -3.15 13.25 0.16
CA LEU A 89 -2.78 11.88 -0.20
C LEU A 89 -1.26 11.67 -0.12
N PHE A 90 -0.48 12.65 -0.59
CA PHE A 90 0.97 12.58 -0.65
C PHE A 90 1.62 12.65 0.74
N PHE A 91 0.98 13.33 1.69
CA PHE A 91 1.46 13.37 3.06
C PHE A 91 1.51 11.99 3.72
N ALA A 92 0.56 11.10 3.38
CA ALA A 92 0.54 9.72 3.88
C ALA A 92 1.48 8.76 3.10
N SER A 93 2.14 9.25 2.04
CA SER A 93 3.14 8.47 1.32
C SER A 93 4.50 8.56 2.02
N SER A 94 5.37 7.58 1.78
CA SER A 94 6.74 7.57 2.30
C SER A 94 7.57 8.78 1.83
N ALA A 95 7.27 9.33 0.66
CA ALA A 95 7.94 10.50 0.12
C ALA A 95 7.45 11.83 0.72
N GLY A 96 6.31 11.82 1.42
CA GLY A 96 5.66 13.04 1.91
C GLY A 96 5.07 13.92 0.80
N CYS A 97 4.38 14.99 1.19
CA CYS A 97 3.95 16.03 0.24
C CYS A 97 5.09 17.03 0.05
N LYS A 98 5.54 17.21 -1.21
CA LYS A 98 6.63 18.14 -1.55
C LYS A 98 6.17 19.57 -1.83
N HIS A 99 4.86 19.82 -1.81
CA HIS A 99 4.30 21.11 -2.21
C HIS A 99 4.11 22.01 -1.00
N GLU A 100 4.83 23.14 -0.96
CA GLU A 100 4.76 24.10 0.15
C GLU A 100 3.36 24.74 0.24
N SER A 101 2.75 25.07 -0.90
CA SER A 101 1.39 25.63 -0.99
C SER A 101 0.33 24.56 -1.24
N CYS A 102 0.42 23.42 -0.54
CA CYS A 102 -0.59 22.37 -0.62
C CYS A 102 -1.92 22.85 -0.03
N SER A 103 -3.00 22.82 -0.81
CA SER A 103 -4.36 23.19 -0.36
C SER A 103 -5.07 22.09 0.44
N PHE A 104 -4.38 20.98 0.73
CA PHE A 104 -4.92 19.84 1.46
C PHE A 104 -4.27 19.73 2.84
N CYS A 105 -4.99 19.12 3.78
CA CYS A 105 -4.52 19.06 5.15
C CYS A 105 -3.46 17.99 5.39
N HIS A 106 -2.41 18.36 6.11
CA HIS A 106 -1.32 17.48 6.54
C HIS A 106 -1.49 16.96 7.98
N ILE A 107 -2.43 17.50 8.74
CA ILE A 107 -2.61 17.20 10.17
C ILE A 107 -3.86 16.34 10.37
N HIS A 108 -3.86 15.12 9.82
CA HIS A 108 -4.92 14.16 10.12
C HIS A 108 -4.38 12.79 10.49
N PRO A 109 -4.91 12.18 11.57
CA PRO A 109 -4.71 10.75 11.77
C PRO A 109 -5.32 9.99 10.59
N ALA A 110 -4.71 8.88 10.20
CA ALA A 110 -5.20 8.03 9.12
C ALA A 110 -6.70 7.77 9.32
N ARG A 111 -7.52 8.14 8.33
CA ARG A 111 -8.96 7.90 8.38
C ARG A 111 -9.17 6.39 8.54
N LYS A 112 -10.02 5.99 9.48
CA LYS A 112 -10.56 4.62 9.55
C LYS A 112 -11.59 4.42 8.45
N ASP A 113 -11.19 4.65 7.20
CA ASP A 113 -12.01 4.28 6.05
C ASP A 113 -11.89 2.76 5.90
N GLY A 114 -12.71 2.06 6.69
CA GLY A 114 -12.86 0.62 6.60
C GLY A 114 -13.28 0.22 5.17
N PRO A 115 -13.02 -1.03 4.76
CA PRO A 115 -13.32 -1.47 3.41
C PRO A 115 -14.82 -1.40 3.16
N THR A 116 -15.26 -0.31 2.52
CA THR A 116 -16.44 -0.31 1.69
C THR A 116 -16.25 -1.46 0.71
N ARG A 117 -17.23 -2.38 0.70
CA ARG A 117 -17.29 -3.61 -0.10
C ARG A 117 -16.34 -3.58 -1.31
N ARG A 118 -15.47 -4.60 -1.42
CA ARG A 118 -14.48 -4.71 -2.51
C ARG A 118 -15.10 -4.36 -3.87
N ALA A 119 -14.58 -3.32 -4.51
CA ALA A 119 -15.01 -2.94 -5.85
C ALA A 119 -14.86 -4.10 -6.84
N ARG A 120 -15.81 -4.21 -7.78
CA ARG A 120 -15.78 -5.23 -8.85
C ARG A 120 -14.48 -5.10 -9.66
N LYS A 121 -14.02 -6.21 -10.25
CA LYS A 121 -12.77 -6.25 -11.02
C LYS A 121 -12.71 -5.16 -12.09
N GLN A 122 -13.73 -5.05 -12.94
CA GLN A 122 -13.80 -4.04 -14.00
C GLN A 122 -13.65 -2.60 -13.47
N THR A 123 -14.28 -2.29 -12.35
CA THR A 123 -14.16 -0.97 -11.70
C THR A 123 -12.73 -0.71 -11.22
N ARG A 124 -12.08 -1.73 -10.62
CA ARG A 124 -10.68 -1.62 -10.20
C ARG A 124 -9.74 -1.41 -11.38
N ASP A 125 -9.91 -2.19 -12.45
CA ASP A 125 -9.07 -2.11 -13.66
C ASP A 125 -9.20 -0.72 -14.31
N LYS A 126 -10.44 -0.16 -14.36
CA LYS A 126 -10.69 1.22 -14.81
C LYS A 126 -9.91 2.24 -13.97
N TYR A 127 -9.98 2.13 -12.64
CA TYR A 127 -9.27 3.06 -11.76
C TYR A 127 -7.75 2.92 -11.85
N LYS A 128 -7.22 1.70 -11.97
CA LYS A 128 -5.79 1.47 -12.16
C LYS A 128 -5.30 2.19 -13.41
N SER A 129 -5.99 2.01 -14.54
CA SER A 129 -5.64 2.69 -15.79
C SER A 129 -5.69 4.22 -15.65
N GLN A 130 -6.71 4.77 -14.98
CA GLN A 130 -6.81 6.22 -14.74
C GLN A 130 -5.68 6.76 -13.87
N VAL A 131 -5.33 6.05 -12.79
CA VAL A 131 -4.22 6.45 -11.91
C VAL A 131 -2.90 6.38 -12.64
N MET A 132 -2.63 5.30 -13.38
CA MET A 132 -1.41 5.16 -14.17
C MET A 132 -1.29 6.25 -15.23
N GLN A 133 -2.38 6.62 -15.89
CA GLN A 133 -2.38 7.72 -16.86
C GLN A 133 -2.06 9.07 -16.21
N LEU A 134 -2.58 9.33 -15.01
CA LEU A 134 -2.29 10.57 -14.27
C LEU A 134 -0.84 10.63 -13.77
N LEU A 135 -0.28 9.49 -13.35
CA LEU A 135 1.11 9.41 -12.89
C LEU A 135 2.12 9.45 -14.05
N ALA A 136 1.74 8.93 -15.23
CA ALA A 136 2.59 8.95 -16.42
C ALA A 136 2.53 10.28 -17.20
N GLY A 137 1.57 11.15 -16.90
CA GLY A 137 1.44 12.45 -17.57
C GLY A 137 2.62 13.37 -17.30
N ASN A 138 2.90 14.28 -18.24
CA ASN A 138 4.00 15.24 -18.18
C ASN A 138 4.02 16.04 -16.85
N GLN A 139 5.25 16.33 -16.39
CA GLN A 139 5.54 16.93 -15.08
C GLN A 139 5.09 18.40 -14.94
N GLU A 140 4.70 19.06 -16.03
CA GLU A 140 4.47 20.51 -16.08
C GLU A 140 3.31 20.97 -15.18
N ASP A 141 2.33 20.10 -14.87
CA ASP A 141 1.18 20.45 -14.03
C ASP A 141 1.06 19.55 -12.77
N MET A 142 2.14 19.42 -12.01
CA MET A 142 2.19 18.58 -10.79
C MET A 142 1.04 18.89 -9.82
N GLN A 143 0.70 20.17 -9.62
CA GLN A 143 -0.39 20.57 -8.72
C GLN A 143 -1.76 20.13 -9.26
N ALA A 144 -2.00 20.26 -10.57
CA ALA A 144 -3.26 19.82 -11.17
C ALA A 144 -3.40 18.29 -11.12
N GLN A 145 -2.29 17.55 -11.31
CA GLN A 145 -2.28 16.10 -11.13
C GLN A 145 -2.58 15.71 -9.68
N GLN A 146 -1.98 16.38 -8.69
CA GLN A 146 -2.26 16.15 -7.28
C GLN A 146 -3.76 16.37 -6.96
N VAL A 147 -4.37 17.45 -7.45
CA VAL A 147 -5.81 17.71 -7.25
C VAL A 147 -6.67 16.62 -7.89
N LYS A 148 -6.33 16.16 -9.10
CA LYS A 148 -7.06 15.07 -9.78
C LYS A 148 -6.96 13.75 -9.02
N LEU A 149 -5.76 13.38 -8.56
CA LEU A 149 -5.53 12.18 -7.76
C LEU A 149 -6.28 12.24 -6.43
N GLN A 150 -6.25 13.39 -5.76
CA GLN A 150 -6.98 13.59 -4.51
C GLN A 150 -8.49 13.43 -4.71
N LYS A 151 -9.04 14.01 -5.79
CA LYS A 151 -10.47 13.88 -6.12
C LYS A 151 -10.86 12.43 -6.38
N LEU A 152 -10.02 11.67 -7.08
CA LEU A 152 -10.26 10.23 -7.31
C LEU A 152 -10.19 9.42 -6.00
N ALA A 153 -9.28 9.77 -5.10
CA ALA A 153 -9.11 9.09 -3.81
C ALA A 153 -10.25 9.37 -2.82
N ASN A 154 -10.82 10.58 -2.83
CA ASN A 154 -11.81 11.04 -1.84
C ASN A 154 -13.15 10.27 -1.84
N GLY A 155 -13.43 9.43 -2.83
CA GLY A 155 -14.66 8.61 -2.88
C GLY A 155 -14.42 7.11 -2.94
N ASN A 156 -13.17 6.66 -2.94
CA ASN A 156 -12.87 5.25 -3.17
C ASN A 156 -11.61 4.79 -2.43
N TRP A 157 -11.84 3.97 -1.40
CA TRP A 157 -10.76 3.41 -0.57
C TRP A 157 -9.73 2.64 -1.41
N PHE A 158 -10.17 1.87 -2.42
CA PHE A 158 -9.27 1.10 -3.27
C PHE A 158 -8.34 2.01 -4.07
N VAL A 159 -8.86 3.11 -4.61
CA VAL A 159 -8.08 4.07 -5.39
C VAL A 159 -7.05 4.75 -4.49
N ARG A 160 -7.45 5.18 -3.30
CA ARG A 160 -6.55 5.76 -2.30
C ARG A 160 -5.39 4.81 -1.97
N ALA A 161 -5.70 3.55 -1.66
CA ALA A 161 -4.70 2.54 -1.34
C ALA A 161 -3.78 2.23 -2.53
N TYR A 162 -4.33 2.18 -3.75
CA TYR A 162 -3.55 1.95 -4.96
C TYR A 162 -2.56 3.08 -5.23
N ILE A 163 -2.99 4.35 -5.13
CA ILE A 163 -2.09 5.49 -5.35
C ILE A 163 -0.96 5.48 -4.30
N LEU A 164 -1.27 5.24 -3.02
CA LEU A 164 -0.24 5.13 -1.98
C LEU A 164 0.77 4.01 -2.26
N ALA A 165 0.31 2.87 -2.75
CA ALA A 165 1.19 1.77 -3.15
C ALA A 165 2.13 2.19 -4.31
N CYS A 166 1.61 2.88 -5.33
CA CYS A 166 2.41 3.41 -6.44
C CYS A 166 3.45 4.43 -5.97
N LEU A 167 3.05 5.39 -5.12
CA LEU A 167 3.96 6.41 -4.60
C LEU A 167 5.07 5.83 -3.71
N ASN A 168 4.82 4.70 -3.07
CA ASN A 168 5.80 3.98 -2.25
C ASN A 168 6.64 2.98 -3.06
N GLY A 169 6.53 2.94 -4.39
CA GLY A 169 7.29 2.01 -5.24
C GLY A 169 6.80 0.55 -5.20
N HIS A 170 5.61 0.28 -4.69
CA HIS A 170 5.01 -1.06 -4.60
C HIS A 170 4.08 -1.38 -5.77
N GLU A 171 4.44 -0.99 -7.00
CA GLU A 171 3.59 -1.17 -8.18
C GLU A 171 3.22 -2.65 -8.45
N ASN A 172 4.14 -3.57 -8.17
CA ASN A 172 3.98 -5.00 -8.45
C ASN A 172 3.08 -5.74 -7.43
N VAL A 173 2.80 -5.15 -6.27
CA VAL A 173 2.07 -5.84 -5.17
C VAL A 173 0.57 -5.88 -5.44
N VAL A 174 0.04 -4.96 -6.26
CA VAL A 174 -1.40 -4.70 -6.30
C VAL A 174 -2.18 -5.57 -7.30
N ASP A 175 -1.49 -6.33 -8.15
CA ASP A 175 -2.11 -7.35 -9.01
C ASP A 175 -2.23 -8.72 -8.33
N GLY A 176 -1.30 -9.06 -7.42
CA GLY A 176 -1.32 -10.31 -6.64
C GLY A 176 -2.37 -10.38 -5.52
N GLY A 177 -3.03 -9.25 -5.22
CA GLY A 177 -4.18 -9.17 -4.34
C GLY A 177 -3.92 -8.38 -3.07
N ILE A 178 -4.58 -7.23 -2.96
CA ILE A 178 -4.73 -6.45 -1.71
C ILE A 178 -5.29 -7.32 -0.55
N ASN A 179 -5.94 -8.45 -0.86
CA ASN A 179 -6.42 -9.42 0.13
C ASN A 179 -5.34 -10.37 0.67
N ARG A 180 -4.11 -10.36 0.12
CA ARG A 180 -2.98 -11.14 0.61
C ARG A 180 -2.02 -10.35 1.49
N ILE A 181 -2.26 -9.06 1.69
CA ILE A 181 -1.53 -8.31 2.73
C ILE A 181 -1.99 -8.90 4.07
N PRO A 182 -1.11 -9.57 4.83
CA PRO A 182 -1.45 -10.06 6.16
C PRO A 182 -2.02 -8.90 6.97
N GLU A 183 -3.04 -9.15 7.79
CA GLU A 183 -3.69 -8.09 8.57
C GLU A 183 -2.67 -7.26 9.37
N GLU A 184 -1.58 -7.90 9.80
CA GLU A 184 -0.43 -7.32 10.48
C GLU A 184 0.29 -6.24 9.65
N ASP A 185 0.55 -6.48 8.37
CA ASP A 185 1.23 -5.49 7.51
C ASP A 185 0.28 -4.36 7.09
N ARG A 186 -1.02 -4.66 7.00
CA ARG A 186 -2.06 -3.64 6.87
C ARG A 186 -2.06 -2.67 8.05
N ARG A 187 -1.78 -3.16 9.27
CA ARG A 187 -1.62 -2.32 10.46
C ARG A 187 -0.31 -1.53 10.43
N LYS A 188 0.77 -2.06 9.87
CA LYS A 188 2.05 -1.33 9.75
C LYS A 188 1.98 -0.17 8.75
N VAL A 189 1.30 -0.34 7.62
CA VAL A 189 1.09 0.74 6.62
C VAL A 189 0.18 1.85 7.16
N LEU A 190 -0.69 1.53 8.12
CA LEU A 190 -1.61 2.48 8.76
C LEU A 190 -1.10 3.03 10.10
N GLN A 191 0.00 2.51 10.63
CA GLN A 191 0.63 3.11 11.81
C GLN A 191 1.45 4.30 11.35
N PRO A 192 1.10 5.54 11.76
CA PRO A 192 1.94 6.68 11.48
C PRO A 192 3.31 6.40 12.09
N GLY A 193 4.37 6.57 11.28
CA GLY A 193 5.74 6.51 11.80
C GLY A 193 5.90 7.48 12.97
N PRO A 194 6.85 7.22 13.90
CA PRO A 194 7.08 8.10 15.03
C PRO A 194 7.31 9.52 14.51
N VAL A 195 6.37 10.41 14.84
CA VAL A 195 6.50 11.84 14.54
C VAL A 195 7.69 12.31 15.38
N GLN A 196 8.85 12.49 14.75
CA GLN A 196 9.99 13.11 15.40
C GLN A 196 9.58 14.54 15.74
N ARG A 197 9.28 14.79 17.03
CA ARG A 197 9.24 16.15 17.55
C ARG A 197 10.66 16.64 17.58
N THR A 198 11.00 17.55 16.69
CA THR A 198 12.15 18.42 16.88
C THR A 198 11.79 19.36 18.03
N GLU A 199 12.46 19.17 19.16
CA GLU A 199 12.45 20.10 20.30
C GLU A 199 13.25 21.37 19.99
#